data_AF-A0A969B4J1-F1
#
_entry.id   AF-A0A969B4J1-F1
#
_cell.length_a   1.000
_cell.length_b   1.000
_cell.length_c   1.000
_cell.angle_alpha   90.00
_cell.angle_beta   90.00
_cell.angle_gamma   90.00
#
_symmetry.space_group_name_H-M   'P 1'
#
loop_
_entity.id
_entity.type
_entity.pdbx_description
1 polymer ?
#
loop_
_entity_poly.entity_id
_entity_poly.type
_entity_poly.pdbx_seq_one_letter_code
_entity_poly.pdbx_strand_id
1 'polypeptide(L)'
;MMLEHLDPHSVYIPARDLQEVSEPLEGNFEGIGVQFNILNDTVLVINTITGGPAEKVGVLAGDKIVTINDSLFAGIGITNDQVIQKLKGKGATKVMIGVARIGYPELLSFEITRDKIPLYSVDVSYMINPTTGYIKISTFARTTYDEFIVGLKNLKGQGMQS
;
A
#
# COMPACT_ATOMS: atom_id res chain seq x y z
N MET A 1 1.45 41.55 -3.99
CA MET A 1 0.86 41.27 -2.67
C MET A 1 -0.64 41.47 -2.80
N MET A 2 -1.40 40.37 -2.80
CA MET A 2 -2.83 40.41 -2.49
C MET A 2 -2.98 39.75 -1.12
N LEU A 3 -3.61 40.52 -0.23
CA LEU A 3 -4.17 40.14 1.05
C LEU A 3 -4.79 38.74 0.98
N GLU A 4 -4.63 37.94 2.03
CA GLU A 4 -5.81 37.49 2.79
C GLU A 4 -5.42 36.70 4.05
N HIS A 5 -5.95 37.16 5.19
CA HIS A 5 -6.15 36.37 6.39
C HIS A 5 -7.09 35.21 6.07
N LEU A 6 -6.59 34.01 5.84
CA LEU A 6 -7.41 32.81 5.92
C LEU A 6 -6.65 31.74 6.71
N ASP A 7 -7.41 31.09 7.59
CA ASP A 7 -7.04 29.97 8.44
C ASP A 7 -6.03 29.01 7.74
N PRO A 8 -4.87 28.68 8.36
CA PRO A 8 -3.91 27.71 7.82
C PRO A 8 -4.50 26.32 7.52
N HIS A 9 -5.75 26.06 7.89
CA HIS A 9 -6.48 24.84 7.61
C HIS A 9 -7.34 24.84 6.33
N SER A 10 -7.44 25.95 5.60
CA SER A 10 -8.22 26.00 4.34
C SER A 10 -7.33 25.92 3.11
N VAL A 11 -7.13 24.70 2.58
CA VAL A 11 -6.43 24.46 1.31
C VAL A 11 -7.43 23.94 0.29
N TYR A 12 -7.47 24.57 -0.89
CA TYR A 12 -8.22 24.04 -2.03
C TYR A 12 -7.47 22.83 -2.60
N ILE A 13 -8.10 21.65 -2.54
CA ILE A 13 -7.56 20.41 -3.12
C ILE A 13 -8.19 20.22 -4.50
N PRO A 14 -7.41 20.27 -5.60
CA PRO A 14 -7.92 19.99 -6.94
C PRO A 14 -8.55 18.60 -7.01
N ALA A 15 -9.59 18.43 -7.83
CA ALA A 15 -10.31 17.16 -7.94
C ALA A 15 -9.41 15.95 -8.29
N ARG A 16 -8.34 16.19 -9.03
CA ARG A 16 -7.32 15.17 -9.38
C ARG A 16 -6.53 14.64 -8.17
N ASP A 17 -6.40 15.45 -7.12
CA ASP A 17 -5.57 15.17 -5.95
C ASP A 17 -6.44 14.70 -4.75
N LEU A 18 -7.77 14.80 -4.85
CA LEU A 18 -8.71 14.37 -3.81
C LEU A 18 -8.57 12.89 -3.46
N GLN A 19 -8.31 12.03 -4.45
CA GLN A 19 -8.18 10.60 -4.20
C GLN A 19 -6.98 10.31 -3.29
N GLU A 20 -5.83 10.91 -3.54
CA GLU A 20 -4.61 10.71 -2.75
C GLU A 20 -4.75 11.22 -1.32
N VAL A 21 -5.51 12.30 -1.11
CA VAL A 21 -5.76 12.85 0.24
C VAL A 21 -6.82 12.03 1.00
N SER A 22 -7.79 11.45 0.29
CA SER A 22 -8.88 10.68 0.92
C SER A 22 -8.50 9.26 1.31
N GLU A 23 -7.72 8.55 0.50
CA GLU A 23 -7.37 7.14 0.73
C GLU A 23 -6.74 6.86 2.11
N PRO A 24 -5.75 7.64 2.61
CA PRO A 24 -5.21 7.47 3.96
C PRO A 24 -6.28 7.63 5.05
N LEU A 25 -7.23 8.55 4.85
CA LEU A 25 -8.33 8.79 5.79
C LEU A 25 -9.36 7.66 5.75
N GLU A 26 -9.61 7.09 4.58
CA GLU A 26 -10.49 5.94 4.40
C GLU A 26 -9.87 4.63 4.91
N GLY A 27 -8.56 4.60 5.18
CA GLY A 27 -7.84 3.42 5.66
C GLY A 27 -7.69 2.33 4.60
N ASN A 28 -7.84 2.68 3.31
CA ASN A 28 -7.65 1.75 2.20
C ASN A 28 -7.33 2.50 0.90
N PHE A 29 -6.69 1.82 -0.04
CA PHE A 29 -6.55 2.27 -1.41
C PHE A 29 -6.85 1.14 -2.39
N GLU A 30 -7.09 1.44 -3.66
CA GLU A 30 -7.33 0.41 -4.68
C GLU A 30 -6.11 0.21 -5.58
N GLY A 31 -5.67 -1.05 -5.73
CA GLY A 31 -4.47 -1.40 -6.50
C GLY A 31 -4.14 -2.88 -6.48
N ILE A 32 -2.90 -3.23 -6.82
CA ILE A 32 -2.44 -4.63 -6.87
C ILE A 32 -1.83 -5.15 -5.57
N GLY A 33 -1.52 -4.27 -4.61
CA GLY A 33 -0.99 -4.64 -3.30
C GLY A 33 0.46 -5.09 -3.29
N VAL A 34 1.37 -4.24 -3.80
CA VAL A 34 2.82 -4.47 -3.77
C VAL A 34 3.56 -3.32 -3.11
N GLN A 35 4.62 -3.62 -2.37
CA GLN A 35 5.65 -2.68 -1.96
C GLN A 35 6.82 -2.80 -2.93
N PHE A 36 7.34 -1.67 -3.40
CA PHE A 36 8.39 -1.66 -4.42
C PHE A 36 9.46 -0.60 -4.14
N ASN A 37 10.62 -0.79 -4.75
CA ASN A 37 11.64 0.23 -4.93
C ASN A 37 12.01 0.31 -6.41
N ILE A 38 12.45 1.47 -6.88
CA ILE A 38 13.04 1.60 -8.22
C ILE A 38 14.55 1.39 -8.07
N LEU A 39 15.06 0.32 -8.68
CA LEU A 39 16.48 -0.02 -8.68
C LEU A 39 16.97 -0.14 -10.11
N ASN A 40 18.00 0.63 -10.47
CA ASN A 40 18.55 0.67 -11.83
C ASN A 40 17.45 0.88 -12.89
N ASP A 41 16.55 1.83 -12.64
CA ASP A 41 15.45 2.19 -13.54
C ASP A 41 14.49 1.02 -13.85
N THR A 42 14.30 0.14 -12.88
CA THR A 42 13.36 -0.98 -12.94
C THR A 42 12.64 -1.10 -11.61
N VAL A 43 11.34 -1.41 -11.65
CA VAL A 43 10.54 -1.60 -10.43
C VAL A 43 10.87 -2.96 -9.82
N LEU A 44 11.49 -2.96 -8.65
CA LEU A 44 11.78 -4.13 -7.84
C LEU A 44 10.69 -4.31 -6.78
N VAL A 45 10.00 -5.44 -6.80
CA VAL A 45 9.05 -5.83 -5.75
C VAL A 45 9.84 -6.16 -4.49
N ILE A 46 9.63 -5.40 -3.43
CA ILE A 46 10.23 -5.64 -2.12
C ILE A 46 9.40 -6.68 -1.36
N ASN A 47 8.07 -6.52 -1.36
CA ASN A 47 7.12 -7.45 -0.75
C ASN A 47 5.75 -7.35 -1.42
N THR A 48 4.95 -8.41 -1.30
CA THR A 48 3.51 -8.38 -1.58
C THR A 48 2.72 -8.18 -0.29
N ILE A 49 1.56 -7.57 -0.38
CA ILE A 49 0.65 -7.48 0.76
C ILE A 49 -0.02 -8.85 0.94
N THR A 50 0.03 -9.38 2.17
CA THR A 50 -0.54 -10.67 2.51
C THR A 50 -2.05 -10.71 2.27
N GLY A 51 -2.51 -11.72 1.54
CA GLY A 51 -3.89 -11.85 1.06
C GLY A 51 -4.25 -10.89 -0.07
N GLY A 52 -3.31 -10.05 -0.52
CA GLY A 52 -3.50 -9.06 -1.57
C GLY A 52 -3.56 -9.67 -2.98
N PRO A 53 -4.00 -8.89 -3.99
CA PRO A 53 -4.16 -9.37 -5.36
C PRO A 53 -2.88 -9.93 -6.00
N ALA A 54 -1.74 -9.25 -5.81
CA ALA A 54 -0.46 -9.68 -6.37
C ALA A 54 0.03 -11.00 -5.77
N GLU A 55 -0.10 -11.18 -4.46
CA GLU A 55 0.29 -12.43 -3.78
C GLU A 55 -0.56 -13.60 -4.27
N LYS A 56 -1.88 -13.40 -4.42
CA LYS A 56 -2.83 -14.43 -4.87
C LYS A 56 -2.50 -15.02 -6.24
N VAL A 57 -1.89 -14.22 -7.12
CA VAL A 57 -1.49 -14.69 -8.45
C VAL A 57 -0.03 -15.16 -8.52
N GLY A 58 0.72 -15.09 -7.42
CA GLY A 58 2.08 -15.63 -7.31
C GLY A 58 3.20 -14.63 -7.63
N VAL A 59 2.95 -13.32 -7.52
CA VAL A 59 4.02 -12.30 -7.47
C VAL A 59 4.78 -12.47 -6.16
N LEU A 60 6.11 -12.35 -6.20
CA LEU A 60 6.98 -12.58 -5.04
C LEU A 60 7.95 -11.41 -4.83
N ALA A 61 8.47 -11.31 -3.61
CA ALA A 61 9.61 -10.46 -3.31
C ALA A 61 10.81 -10.81 -4.21
N GLY A 62 11.50 -9.80 -4.72
CA GLY A 62 12.62 -9.94 -5.66
C GLY A 62 12.23 -9.94 -7.14
N ASP A 63 10.93 -9.98 -7.46
CA ASP A 63 10.46 -9.82 -8.84
C ASP A 63 10.78 -8.42 -9.35
N LYS A 64 11.26 -8.34 -10.60
CA LYS A 64 11.45 -7.08 -11.31
C LYS A 64 10.33 -6.91 -12.32
N ILE A 65 9.48 -5.90 -12.18
CA ILE A 65 8.44 -5.60 -13.17
C ILE A 65 9.10 -4.95 -14.38
N VAL A 66 9.00 -5.63 -15.52
CA VAL A 66 9.62 -5.22 -16.80
C VAL A 66 8.57 -4.71 -17.77
N THR A 67 7.35 -5.25 -17.73
CA THR A 67 6.24 -4.77 -18.56
C THR A 67 4.99 -4.52 -17.72
N ILE A 68 4.21 -3.53 -18.12
CA ILE A 68 2.88 -3.27 -17.59
C ILE A 68 1.93 -3.14 -18.78
N ASN A 69 0.91 -3.99 -18.81
CA ASN A 69 0.08 -4.29 -19.96
C ASN A 69 0.98 -4.65 -21.16
N ASP A 70 0.73 -4.05 -22.31
CA ASP A 70 1.44 -4.36 -23.55
C ASP A 70 2.67 -3.47 -23.78
N SER A 71 3.18 -2.81 -22.73
CA SER A 71 4.26 -1.83 -22.84
C SER A 71 5.44 -2.15 -21.93
N LEU A 72 6.65 -1.95 -22.47
CA LEU A 72 7.88 -1.97 -21.69
C LEU A 72 7.83 -0.88 -20.62
N PHE A 73 8.16 -1.26 -19.40
CA PHE A 73 8.15 -0.41 -18.22
C PHE A 73 9.42 -0.67 -17.38
N ALA A 74 10.57 -0.56 -18.05
CA ALA A 74 11.92 -0.59 -17.48
C ALA A 74 12.85 0.21 -18.39
N GLY A 75 13.83 0.92 -17.82
CA GLY A 75 14.86 1.64 -18.60
C GLY A 75 14.39 2.92 -19.30
N ILE A 76 13.30 3.54 -18.83
CA ILE A 76 12.66 4.72 -19.46
C ILE A 76 12.69 5.98 -18.58
N GLY A 77 13.47 5.98 -17.50
CA GLY A 77 13.48 7.07 -16.51
C GLY A 77 12.25 7.06 -15.61
N ILE A 78 11.92 5.88 -15.06
CA ILE A 78 10.72 5.62 -14.26
C ILE A 78 10.76 6.42 -12.96
N THR A 79 9.66 7.11 -12.66
CA THR A 79 9.44 7.79 -11.38
C THR A 79 8.46 7.02 -10.51
N ASN A 80 8.51 7.22 -9.18
CA ASN A 80 7.57 6.59 -8.25
C ASN A 80 6.10 6.88 -8.63
N ASP A 81 5.79 8.11 -9.01
CA ASP A 81 4.43 8.53 -9.38
C ASP A 81 3.92 7.77 -10.60
N GLN A 82 4.78 7.53 -11.61
CA GLN A 82 4.41 6.73 -12.77
C GLN A 82 4.10 5.28 -12.41
N VAL A 83 4.90 4.68 -11.52
CA VAL A 83 4.64 3.31 -11.03
C VAL A 83 3.29 3.26 -10.31
N ILE A 84 3.06 4.20 -9.40
CA ILE A 84 1.83 4.31 -8.61
C ILE A 84 0.62 4.46 -9.54
N GLN A 85 0.67 5.36 -10.53
CA GLN A 85 -0.42 5.57 -11.49
C GLN A 85 -0.72 4.34 -12.35
N LYS A 86 0.30 3.53 -12.68
CA LYS A 86 0.12 2.31 -13.49
C LYS A 86 -0.42 1.15 -12.68
N LEU A 87 0.04 0.98 -11.43
CA LEU A 87 -0.29 -0.17 -10.60
C LEU A 87 -1.57 0.04 -9.77
N LYS A 88 -1.82 1.26 -9.29
CA LYS A 88 -3.12 1.63 -8.71
C LYS A 88 -4.17 1.80 -9.78
N GLY A 89 -5.42 1.86 -9.35
CA GLY A 89 -6.57 2.04 -10.22
C GLY A 89 -7.80 1.45 -9.59
N LYS A 90 -8.96 1.77 -10.19
CA LYS A 90 -10.26 1.33 -9.69
C LYS A 90 -10.29 -0.19 -9.47
N GLY A 91 -10.87 -0.61 -8.35
CA GLY A 91 -11.11 -2.00 -8.01
C GLY A 91 -11.89 -2.72 -9.10
N ALA A 92 -11.69 -4.03 -9.19
CA ALA A 92 -12.19 -4.92 -10.24
C ALA A 92 -11.66 -4.64 -11.67
N THR A 93 -10.83 -3.60 -11.89
CA THR A 93 -10.09 -3.47 -13.15
C THR A 93 -8.87 -4.39 -13.15
N LYS A 94 -8.41 -4.77 -14.34
CA LYS A 94 -7.26 -5.66 -14.49
C LYS A 94 -6.01 -4.88 -14.90
N VAL A 95 -4.86 -5.42 -14.55
CA VAL A 95 -3.55 -5.01 -15.06
C VAL A 95 -2.73 -6.25 -15.30
N MET A 96 -2.08 -6.30 -16.46
CA MET A 96 -1.12 -7.35 -16.75
C MET A 96 0.26 -6.84 -16.39
N ILE A 97 1.07 -7.64 -15.69
CA ILE A 97 2.47 -7.32 -15.46
C ILE A 97 3.34 -8.47 -15.97
N GLY A 98 4.46 -8.13 -16.61
CA GLY A 98 5.52 -9.08 -16.92
C GLY A 98 6.68 -8.87 -15.96
N VAL A 99 7.12 -9.92 -15.29
CA VAL A 99 8.19 -9.85 -14.30
C VAL A 99 9.37 -10.73 -14.68
N ALA A 100 10.58 -10.22 -14.45
CA ALA A 100 11.80 -11.00 -14.48
C ALA A 100 12.09 -11.51 -13.06
N ARG A 101 12.18 -12.84 -12.91
CA ARG A 101 12.44 -13.51 -11.64
C ARG A 101 13.78 -14.23 -11.69
N ILE A 102 14.59 -14.08 -10.63
CA ILE A 102 15.88 -14.76 -10.54
C ILE A 102 15.66 -16.29 -10.61
N GLY A 103 16.44 -16.96 -11.44
CA GLY A 103 16.34 -18.41 -11.68
C GLY A 103 15.33 -18.80 -12.77
N TYR A 104 14.59 -17.85 -13.33
CA TYR A 104 13.69 -18.07 -14.47
C TYR A 104 14.24 -17.32 -15.69
N PRO A 105 14.51 -18.02 -16.82
CA PRO A 105 15.08 -17.37 -18.01
C PRO A 105 14.05 -16.53 -18.78
N GLU A 106 12.76 -16.84 -18.64
CA GLU A 106 11.67 -16.16 -19.34
C GLU A 106 10.94 -15.18 -18.41
N LEU A 107 10.28 -14.18 -19.01
CA LEU A 107 9.38 -13.28 -18.27
C LEU A 107 8.12 -14.04 -17.85
N LEU A 108 7.75 -13.89 -16.58
CA LEU A 108 6.50 -14.43 -16.04
C LEU A 108 5.40 -13.37 -16.17
N SER A 109 4.27 -13.74 -16.76
CA SER A 109 3.13 -12.83 -16.92
C SER A 109 2.06 -13.10 -15.88
N PHE A 110 1.58 -12.04 -15.24
CA PHE A 110 0.54 -12.09 -14.22
C PHE A 110 -0.59 -11.11 -14.58
N GLU A 111 -1.81 -11.63 -14.71
CA GLU A 111 -3.02 -10.79 -14.77
C GLU A 111 -3.53 -10.58 -13.35
N ILE A 112 -3.46 -9.34 -12.86
CA ILE A 112 -3.87 -8.98 -11.51
C ILE A 112 -5.17 -8.18 -11.59
N THR A 113 -6.20 -8.64 -10.88
CA THR A 113 -7.42 -7.85 -10.67
C THR A 113 -7.20 -6.94 -9.48
N ARG A 114 -7.27 -5.62 -9.68
CA ARG A 114 -7.12 -4.63 -8.61
C ARG A 114 -8.23 -4.80 -7.58
N ASP A 115 -7.89 -4.61 -6.32
CA ASP A 115 -8.82 -4.72 -5.22
C ASP A 115 -8.50 -3.67 -4.15
N LYS A 116 -9.37 -3.55 -3.15
CA LYS A 116 -9.12 -2.75 -1.96
C LYS A 116 -8.00 -3.36 -1.14
N ILE A 117 -7.01 -2.53 -0.87
CA ILE A 117 -5.85 -2.85 -0.07
C ILE A 117 -5.99 -2.13 1.27
N PRO A 118 -6.08 -2.86 2.38
CA PRO A 118 -6.19 -2.24 3.70
C PRO A 118 -4.91 -1.48 4.05
N LEU A 119 -5.08 -0.29 4.60
CA LEU A 119 -4.03 0.48 5.26
C LEU A 119 -4.28 0.37 6.76
N TYR A 120 -3.52 -0.50 7.43
CA TYR A 120 -3.64 -0.66 8.87
C TYR A 120 -3.05 0.56 9.58
N SER A 121 -3.82 1.09 10.52
CA SER A 121 -3.44 2.18 11.41
C SER A 121 -2.62 1.68 12.60
N VAL A 122 -2.88 0.45 13.06
CA VAL A 122 -2.16 -0.20 14.16
C VAL A 122 -1.03 -1.06 13.60
N ASP A 123 0.22 -0.64 13.82
CA ASP A 123 1.41 -1.36 13.36
C ASP A 123 1.61 -2.67 14.15
N VAL A 124 1.47 -2.57 15.47
CA VAL A 124 1.75 -3.65 16.42
C VAL A 124 0.87 -3.54 17.66
N SER A 125 0.47 -4.69 18.20
CA SER A 125 -0.12 -4.82 19.53
C SER A 125 0.47 -6.05 20.24
N TYR A 126 1.16 -5.85 21.37
CA TYR A 126 1.79 -6.96 22.11
C TYR A 126 1.99 -6.62 23.60
N MET A 127 2.20 -7.65 24.43
CA MET A 127 2.55 -7.50 25.84
C MET A 127 4.04 -7.15 25.97
N ILE A 128 4.37 -5.99 26.56
CA ILE A 128 5.77 -5.62 26.82
C ILE A 128 6.33 -6.30 28.06
N ASN A 129 5.44 -6.69 28.98
CA ASN A 129 5.73 -7.48 30.18
C ASN A 129 4.43 -8.23 30.58
N PRO A 130 4.41 -9.06 31.63
CA PRO A 130 3.22 -9.84 31.99
C PRO A 130 1.95 -9.04 32.30
N THR A 131 2.05 -7.74 32.58
CA THR A 131 0.92 -6.90 32.99
C THR A 131 0.64 -5.73 32.06
N THR A 132 1.58 -5.32 31.22
CA THR A 132 1.48 -4.10 30.42
C THR A 132 1.44 -4.42 28.93
N GLY A 133 0.44 -3.88 28.24
CA GLY A 133 0.27 -3.97 26.81
C GLY A 133 0.80 -2.73 26.10
N TYR A 134 1.24 -2.90 24.86
CA TYR A 134 1.66 -1.81 23.99
C TYR A 134 0.96 -1.92 22.66
N ILE A 135 0.38 -0.81 22.20
CA ILE A 135 -0.22 -0.66 20.89
C ILE A 135 0.41 0.57 20.23
N LYS A 136 1.00 0.37 19.05
CA LYS A 136 1.54 1.48 18.25
C LYS A 136 0.58 1.82 17.12
N ILE A 137 0.10 3.06 17.11
CA ILE A 137 -0.69 3.63 16.01
C ILE A 137 0.24 4.54 15.20
N SER A 138 0.36 4.28 13.89
CA SER A 138 1.20 5.06 12.97
C SER A 138 0.44 6.10 12.17
N THR A 139 -0.88 5.94 12.02
CA THR A 139 -1.76 6.86 11.29
C THR A 139 -3.17 6.79 11.89
N PHE A 140 -3.94 7.87 11.76
CA PHE A 140 -5.35 7.89 12.15
C PHE A 140 -6.23 7.88 10.89
N ALA A 141 -6.89 6.75 10.66
CA ALA A 141 -7.85 6.50 9.60
C ALA A 141 -9.23 6.13 10.19
N ARG A 142 -10.24 6.02 9.34
CA ARG A 142 -11.59 5.59 9.76
C ARG A 142 -11.62 4.25 10.48
N THR A 143 -10.70 3.34 10.15
CA THR A 143 -10.63 1.98 10.73
C THR A 143 -9.83 1.90 12.04
N THR A 144 -9.11 2.96 12.42
CA THR A 144 -8.19 2.93 13.59
C THR A 144 -8.88 2.54 14.88
N TYR A 145 -10.11 3.00 15.11
CA TYR A 145 -10.87 2.65 16.31
C TYR A 145 -11.10 1.15 16.42
N ASP A 146 -11.58 0.52 15.34
CA ASP A 146 -11.87 -0.91 15.32
C ASP A 146 -10.59 -1.73 15.49
N GLU A 147 -9.52 -1.36 14.79
CA GLU A 147 -8.20 -2.00 14.91
C GLU A 147 -7.65 -1.89 16.34
N PHE A 148 -7.77 -0.71 16.97
CA PHE A 148 -7.35 -0.49 18.35
C PHE A 148 -8.15 -1.35 19.33
N ILE A 149 -9.48 -1.42 19.18
CA ILE A 149 -10.34 -2.24 20.04
C ILE A 149 -10.02 -3.74 19.90
N VAL A 150 -9.72 -4.21 18.69
CA VAL A 150 -9.27 -5.59 18.45
C VAL A 150 -7.95 -5.85 19.17
N GLY A 151 -6.95 -4.98 18.98
CA GLY A 151 -5.66 -5.09 19.68
C GLY A 151 -5.80 -5.08 21.20
N LEU A 152 -6.61 -4.15 21.73
CA LEU A 152 -6.87 -4.03 23.17
C LEU A 152 -7.54 -5.28 23.74
N LYS A 153 -8.53 -5.85 23.05
CA LYS A 153 -9.20 -7.09 23.47
C LYS A 153 -8.22 -8.26 23.51
N ASN A 154 -7.35 -8.38 22.50
CA ASN A 154 -6.33 -9.43 22.46
C ASN A 154 -5.33 -9.30 23.63
N LEU A 155 -4.90 -8.08 23.95
CA LEU A 155 -4.00 -7.82 25.08
C LEU A 155 -4.66 -8.11 26.44
N LYS A 156 -5.93 -7.70 26.62
CA LYS A 156 -6.69 -8.07 27.82
C LYS A 156 -6.82 -9.59 27.97
N GLY A 157 -7.04 -10.31 26.86
CA GLY A 157 -7.04 -11.77 26.84
C GLY A 157 -5.70 -12.41 27.24
N GLN A 158 -4.60 -11.69 27.04
CA GLN A 158 -3.24 -12.11 27.43
C GLN A 158 -2.87 -11.70 28.88
N GLY A 159 -3.79 -11.08 29.63
CA GLY A 159 -3.57 -10.69 31.02
C GLY A 159 -3.13 -9.25 31.24
N MET A 160 -3.28 -8.39 30.22
CA MET A 160 -3.02 -6.95 30.35
C MET A 160 -3.87 -6.31 31.45
N GLN A 161 -3.20 -5.58 32.33
CA GLN A 161 -3.77 -4.78 33.42
C GLN A 161 -3.59 -3.28 33.19
N SER A 162 -2.54 -2.88 32.46
CA SER A 162 -2.24 -1.50 32.08
C SER A 162 -1.75 -1.33 30.65
#